data_AF-A0A7J6VYR9-F1
#
_entry.id   AF-A0A7J6VYR9-F1
#
_cell.length_a   1.000
_cell.length_b   1.000
_cell.length_c   1.000
_cell.angle_alpha   90.00
_cell.angle_beta   90.00
_cell.angle_gamma   90.00
#
_symmetry.space_group_name_H-M   'P 1'
#
loop_
_entity.id
_entity.type
_entity.pdbx_description
1 polymer ?
#
loop_
_entity_poly.entity_id
_entity_poly.type
_entity_poly.pdbx_seq_one_letter_code
_entity_poly.pdbx_strand_id
1 'polypeptide(L)'
;MKNKLAMKLENCIKMAFSINTSFMKNNLIMQQRFLHNGPDTIDELLERHVVKKEKSYNSDEEEIFKHQRLTSTRREALSLYRDILRATRFFIWPDTRGVLWRDILRENARREFEEARLEKDPEVITRLLIGGRDSVQAALDKLVEKQKQELAKDQATRNGQ
;
A
#
# COMPACT_ATOMS: atom_id res chain seq x y z
N MET A 1 34.96 -17.05 -15.27
CA MET A 1 33.77 -17.59 -14.57
C MET A 1 32.89 -16.53 -13.88
N LYS A 2 33.43 -15.37 -13.45
CA LYS A 2 32.67 -14.30 -12.74
C LYS A 2 31.53 -13.66 -13.57
N ASN A 3 31.67 -13.59 -14.90
CA ASN A 3 30.67 -12.94 -15.77
C ASN A 3 29.35 -13.72 -15.92
N LYS A 4 29.37 -15.05 -15.74
CA LYS A 4 28.17 -15.89 -15.91
C LYS A 4 27.19 -15.74 -14.75
N LEU A 5 27.71 -15.44 -13.55
CA LEU A 5 26.94 -15.19 -12.33
C LEU A 5 26.33 -13.77 -12.33
N ALA A 6 27.10 -12.77 -12.78
CA ALA A 6 26.61 -11.41 -12.98
C ALA A 6 25.49 -11.33 -14.03
N MET A 7 25.64 -12.03 -15.18
CA MET A 7 24.58 -12.11 -16.19
C MET A 7 23.34 -12.86 -15.69
N LYS A 8 23.49 -13.88 -14.83
CA LYS A 8 22.34 -14.55 -14.20
C LYS A 8 21.61 -13.63 -13.23
N LEU A 9 22.33 -12.84 -12.44
CA LEU A 9 21.72 -11.88 -11.50
C LEU A 9 21.00 -10.75 -12.25
N GLU A 10 21.63 -10.17 -13.28
CA GLU A 10 20.98 -9.20 -14.18
C GLU A 10 19.73 -9.78 -14.83
N ASN A 11 19.78 -11.03 -15.31
CA ASN A 11 18.62 -11.68 -15.93
C ASN A 11 17.51 -11.99 -14.90
N CYS A 12 17.85 -12.40 -13.68
CA CYS A 12 16.86 -12.58 -12.61
C CYS A 12 16.19 -11.26 -12.23
N ILE A 13 16.97 -10.16 -12.18
CA ILE A 13 16.47 -8.81 -11.93
C ILE A 13 15.57 -8.37 -13.09
N LYS A 14 16.03 -8.48 -14.35
CA LYS A 14 15.25 -8.15 -15.56
C LYS A 14 13.98 -9.00 -15.70
N MET A 15 14.02 -10.29 -15.36
CA MET A 15 12.84 -11.17 -15.35
C MET A 15 11.87 -10.80 -14.22
N ALA A 16 12.36 -10.51 -13.01
CA ALA A 16 11.53 -10.03 -11.91
C ALA A 16 10.85 -8.70 -12.25
N PHE A 17 11.54 -7.82 -12.98
CA PHE A 17 10.96 -6.59 -13.52
C PHE A 17 9.93 -6.87 -14.61
N SER A 18 10.20 -7.75 -15.59
CA SER A 18 9.26 -8.08 -16.67
C SER A 18 7.98 -8.74 -16.15
N ILE A 19 8.10 -9.68 -15.21
CA ILE A 19 6.95 -10.31 -14.52
C ILE A 19 6.17 -9.24 -13.72
N ASN A 20 6.87 -8.31 -13.07
CA ASN A 20 6.22 -7.19 -12.39
C ASN A 20 5.50 -6.26 -13.35
N THR A 21 6.08 -5.91 -14.51
CA THR A 21 5.48 -5.00 -15.52
C THR A 21 4.25 -5.62 -16.19
N SER A 22 4.28 -6.93 -16.48
CA SER A 22 3.10 -7.66 -16.98
C SER A 22 2.00 -7.71 -15.91
N PHE A 23 2.37 -7.82 -14.64
CA PHE A 23 1.43 -7.71 -13.52
C PHE A 23 0.97 -6.25 -13.27
N MET A 24 1.74 -5.23 -13.66
CA MET A 24 1.31 -3.82 -13.61
C MET A 24 0.23 -3.52 -14.66
N LYS A 25 0.36 -4.06 -15.89
CA LYS A 25 -0.69 -3.96 -16.93
C LYS A 25 -1.99 -4.67 -16.51
N ASN A 26 -1.88 -5.78 -15.79
CA ASN A 26 -3.04 -6.45 -15.22
C ASN A 26 -3.54 -5.79 -13.91
N ASN A 27 -2.78 -4.89 -13.28
CA ASN A 27 -3.18 -4.20 -12.03
C ASN A 27 -3.93 -2.89 -12.25
N LEU A 28 -3.78 -2.23 -13.40
CA LEU A 28 -4.74 -1.19 -13.80
C LEU A 28 -6.15 -1.78 -14.01
N ILE A 29 -6.24 -3.10 -14.25
CA ILE A 29 -7.49 -3.83 -14.48
C ILE A 29 -8.00 -4.55 -13.20
N MET A 30 -7.17 -4.67 -12.15
CA MET A 30 -7.54 -5.34 -10.88
C MET A 30 -7.87 -4.36 -9.75
N GLN A 31 -8.24 -3.12 -10.08
CA GLN A 31 -8.98 -2.22 -9.19
C GLN A 31 -10.44 -2.00 -9.61
N GLN A 32 -10.96 -2.86 -10.49
CA GLN A 32 -12.39 -2.88 -10.81
C GLN A 32 -13.00 -4.26 -10.58
N ARG A 33 -12.56 -4.97 -9.54
CA ARG A 33 -13.41 -5.97 -8.90
C ARG A 33 -14.17 -5.27 -7.80
N PHE A 34 -15.23 -4.58 -8.22
CA PHE A 34 -16.35 -4.19 -7.37
C PHE A 34 -16.83 -5.44 -6.63
N LEU A 35 -16.29 -5.69 -5.43
CA LEU A 35 -16.89 -6.63 -4.49
C LEU A 35 -18.10 -5.98 -3.77
N HIS A 36 -18.55 -4.83 -4.26
CA HIS A 36 -19.68 -4.07 -3.78
C HIS A 36 -20.35 -3.44 -5.00
N ASN A 37 -21.55 -3.89 -5.34
CA ASN A 37 -22.46 -3.12 -6.19
C ASN A 37 -23.01 -1.94 -5.40
N GLY A 38 -22.15 -0.98 -5.01
CA GLY A 38 -22.55 0.18 -4.20
C GLY A 38 -21.69 1.41 -4.52
N PRO A 39 -22.26 2.62 -4.56
CA PRO A 39 -21.58 3.83 -5.06
C PRO A 39 -20.52 4.33 -4.06
N ASP A 40 -19.44 4.89 -4.61
CA ASP A 40 -18.22 5.29 -3.88
C ASP A 40 -18.22 6.74 -3.36
N THR A 41 -19.35 7.47 -3.47
CA THR A 41 -19.52 8.82 -2.88
C THR A 41 -20.74 8.91 -1.99
N ILE A 42 -20.58 9.65 -0.88
CA ILE A 42 -21.58 9.78 0.20
C ILE A 42 -22.84 10.49 -0.32
N ASP A 43 -22.68 11.45 -1.23
CA ASP A 43 -23.76 12.25 -1.81
C ASP A 43 -24.77 11.38 -2.59
N GLU A 44 -24.29 10.37 -3.33
CA GLU A 44 -25.11 9.51 -4.18
C GLU A 44 -25.92 8.46 -3.37
N LEU A 45 -25.45 8.11 -2.18
CA LEU A 45 -26.15 7.22 -1.24
C LEU A 45 -27.26 7.96 -0.50
N LEU A 46 -27.02 9.22 -0.13
CA LEU A 46 -28.00 10.12 0.47
C LEU A 46 -29.14 10.41 -0.52
N GLU A 47 -28.81 10.69 -1.78
CA GLU A 47 -29.80 11.02 -2.81
C GLU A 47 -30.75 9.84 -3.14
N ARG A 48 -30.31 8.60 -2.94
CA ARG A 48 -31.11 7.40 -3.26
C ARG A 48 -32.04 6.94 -2.12
N HIS A 49 -31.77 7.32 -0.86
CA HIS A 49 -32.51 6.85 0.33
C HIS A 49 -33.19 7.97 1.14
N VAL A 50 -32.99 9.24 0.80
CA VAL A 50 -33.76 10.33 1.38
C VAL A 50 -35.15 10.35 0.73
N VAL A 51 -36.07 9.56 1.29
CA VAL A 51 -37.50 9.85 1.18
C VAL A 51 -37.71 11.20 1.87
N LYS A 52 -38.03 12.23 1.09
CA LYS A 52 -38.46 13.54 1.59
C LYS A 52 -39.68 13.35 2.49
N LYS A 53 -39.50 13.29 3.81
CA LYS A 53 -40.54 13.63 4.76
C LYS A 53 -39.94 13.93 6.13
N GLU A 54 -40.26 15.14 6.61
CA GLU A 54 -39.94 15.70 7.91
C GLU A 54 -40.29 14.74 9.06
N LYS A 55 -39.33 14.49 9.98
CA LYS A 55 -39.47 14.66 11.44
C LYS A 55 -38.34 13.98 12.24
N SER A 56 -37.63 14.81 13.02
CA SER A 56 -37.17 14.62 14.41
C SER A 56 -36.77 13.21 14.86
N TYR A 57 -35.47 12.97 15.11
CA TYR A 57 -34.90 12.40 16.36
C TYR A 57 -33.36 12.50 16.31
N ASN A 58 -32.76 13.38 17.12
CA ASN A 58 -31.30 13.63 17.17
C ASN A 58 -30.45 12.42 17.67
N SER A 59 -31.06 11.31 18.11
CA SER A 59 -30.35 10.16 18.68
C SER A 59 -29.87 9.15 17.63
N ASP A 60 -30.65 8.94 16.57
CA ASP A 60 -30.37 7.89 15.56
C ASP A 60 -29.32 8.37 14.55
N GLU A 61 -29.27 9.67 14.27
CA GLU A 61 -28.27 10.28 13.39
C GLU A 61 -26.85 10.10 13.94
N GLU A 62 -26.64 10.33 15.25
CA GLU A 62 -25.32 10.13 15.87
C GLU A 62 -24.83 8.68 15.79
N GLU A 63 -25.72 7.69 15.93
CA GLU A 63 -25.36 6.28 15.78
C GLU A 63 -25.00 5.96 14.32
N ILE A 64 -25.78 6.44 13.34
CA ILE A 64 -25.48 6.25 11.92
C ILE A 64 -24.12 6.86 11.56
N PHE A 65 -23.82 8.08 12.03
CA PHE A 65 -22.53 8.72 11.82
C PHE A 65 -21.37 7.95 12.49
N LYS A 66 -21.56 7.41 13.70
CA LYS A 66 -20.56 6.54 14.36
C LYS A 66 -20.30 5.29 13.54
N HIS A 67 -21.34 4.61 13.04
CA HIS A 67 -21.18 3.42 12.20
C HIS A 67 -20.50 3.74 10.86
N GLN A 68 -20.90 4.83 10.19
CA GLN A 68 -20.30 5.24 8.92
C GLN A 68 -18.80 5.57 9.10
N ARG A 69 -18.44 6.28 10.17
CA ARG A 69 -17.04 6.64 10.50
C ARG A 69 -16.19 5.44 10.91
N LEU A 70 -16.78 4.45 11.58
CA LEU A 70 -16.10 3.18 11.87
C LEU A 70 -15.84 2.37 10.59
N THR A 71 -16.78 2.40 9.62
CA THR A 71 -16.54 1.72 8.34
C THR A 71 -15.48 2.42 7.50
N SER A 72 -15.40 3.76 7.50
CA SER A 72 -14.37 4.50 6.77
C SER A 72 -12.97 4.28 7.34
N THR A 73 -12.79 4.40 8.65
CA THR A 73 -11.48 4.16 9.31
C THR A 73 -10.96 2.73 9.09
N ARG A 74 -11.83 1.72 9.23
CA ARG A 74 -11.47 0.33 8.94
C ARG A 74 -11.09 0.12 7.46
N ARG A 75 -11.83 0.74 6.54
CA ARG A 75 -11.52 0.68 5.10
C ARG A 75 -10.16 1.31 4.79
N GLU A 76 -9.87 2.46 5.40
CA GLU A 76 -8.59 3.15 5.24
C GLU A 76 -7.42 2.34 5.78
N ALA A 77 -7.56 1.73 6.96
CA ALA A 77 -6.56 0.85 7.54
C ALA A 77 -6.25 -0.34 6.62
N LEU A 78 -7.30 -1.02 6.11
CA LEU A 78 -7.12 -2.14 5.18
C LEU A 78 -6.52 -1.69 3.83
N SER A 79 -6.88 -0.51 3.36
CA SER A 79 -6.29 0.05 2.13
C SER A 79 -4.80 0.29 2.32
N LEU A 80 -4.41 0.95 3.41
CA LEU A 80 -3.01 1.18 3.78
C LEU A 80 -2.23 -0.12 3.93
N TYR A 81 -2.79 -1.13 4.60
CA TYR A 81 -2.15 -2.45 4.72
C TYR A 81 -1.86 -3.07 3.34
N ARG A 82 -2.83 -3.01 2.43
CA ARG A 82 -2.64 -3.50 1.05
C ARG A 82 -1.58 -2.69 0.30
N ASP A 83 -1.53 -1.38 0.50
CA ASP A 83 -0.52 -0.51 -0.11
C ASP A 83 0.88 -0.84 0.38
N ILE A 84 1.05 -1.12 1.68
CA ILE A 84 2.31 -1.62 2.23
C ILE A 84 2.70 -2.96 1.57
N LEU A 85 1.77 -3.92 1.45
CA LEU A 85 2.06 -5.20 0.81
C LEU A 85 2.45 -5.06 -0.68
N ARG A 86 1.89 -4.06 -1.37
CA ARG A 86 2.28 -3.72 -2.75
C ARG A 86 3.67 -3.06 -2.79
N ALA A 87 3.91 -2.07 -1.94
CA ALA A 87 5.17 -1.34 -1.86
C ALA A 87 6.36 -2.27 -1.52
N THR A 88 6.18 -3.16 -0.54
CA THR A 88 7.21 -4.13 -0.12
C THR A 88 7.67 -5.05 -1.26
N ARG A 89 6.87 -5.21 -2.33
CA ARG A 89 7.27 -6.01 -3.49
C ARG A 89 8.50 -5.45 -4.20
N PHE A 90 8.70 -4.14 -4.17
CA PHE A 90 9.83 -3.48 -4.84
C PHE A 90 11.15 -3.60 -4.07
N PHE A 91 11.11 -3.97 -2.79
CA PHE A 91 12.28 -4.15 -1.95
C PHE A 91 12.90 -5.54 -2.16
N ILE A 92 13.61 -5.69 -3.28
CA ILE A 92 14.21 -6.96 -3.71
C ILE A 92 15.62 -7.21 -3.17
N TRP A 93 16.21 -6.24 -2.49
CA TRP A 93 17.58 -6.37 -1.96
C TRP A 93 17.59 -7.14 -0.64
N PRO A 94 18.60 -7.99 -0.42
CA PRO A 94 18.82 -8.60 0.87
C PRO A 94 19.39 -7.59 1.87
N ASP A 95 19.04 -7.76 3.14
CA ASP A 95 19.71 -7.15 4.28
C ASP A 95 21.12 -7.74 4.45
N THR A 96 21.92 -7.12 5.31
CA THR A 96 23.24 -7.58 5.78
C THR A 96 23.25 -9.04 6.23
N ARG A 97 22.13 -9.54 6.75
CA ARG A 97 21.92 -10.92 7.20
C ARG A 97 21.54 -11.90 6.06
N GLY A 98 21.39 -11.39 4.83
CA GLY A 98 20.97 -12.17 3.67
C GLY A 98 19.45 -12.34 3.52
N VAL A 99 18.64 -11.78 4.42
CA VAL A 99 17.17 -11.87 4.38
C VAL A 99 16.60 -10.76 3.50
N LEU A 100 15.60 -11.06 2.67
CA LEU A 100 14.98 -10.05 1.81
C LEU A 100 14.22 -8.99 2.64
N TRP A 101 14.47 -7.72 2.33
CA TRP A 101 13.77 -6.60 2.97
C TRP A 101 12.24 -6.70 2.84
N ARG A 102 11.75 -7.24 1.73
CA ARG A 102 10.32 -7.55 1.53
C ARG A 102 9.72 -8.31 2.70
N ASP A 103 10.35 -9.39 3.13
CA ASP A 103 9.76 -10.31 4.10
C ASP A 103 9.79 -9.69 5.50
N ILE A 104 10.89 -9.02 5.83
CA ILE A 104 11.03 -8.25 7.07
C ILE A 104 9.95 -7.17 7.17
N LEU A 105 9.75 -6.38 6.11
CA LEU A 105 8.76 -5.30 6.09
C LEU A 105 7.33 -5.82 6.19
N ARG A 106 7.02 -6.99 5.58
CA ARG A 106 5.70 -7.63 5.69
C ARG A 106 5.41 -8.12 7.09
N GLU A 107 6.39 -8.76 7.72
CA GLU A 107 6.26 -9.25 9.09
C GLU A 107 6.10 -8.09 10.07
N ASN A 108 6.92 -7.06 9.94
CA ASN A 108 6.79 -5.84 10.74
C ASN A 108 5.40 -5.21 10.54
N ALA A 109 4.97 -4.99 9.29
CA ALA A 109 3.66 -4.41 9.03
C ALA A 109 2.53 -5.26 9.62
N ARG A 110 2.62 -6.59 9.56
CA ARG A 110 1.63 -7.46 10.20
C ARG A 110 1.60 -7.26 11.72
N ARG A 111 2.77 -7.23 12.36
CA ARG A 111 2.89 -7.02 13.80
C ARG A 111 2.27 -5.69 14.23
N GLU A 112 2.65 -4.58 13.58
CA GLU A 112 2.13 -3.24 13.91
C GLU A 112 0.58 -3.17 13.80
N PHE A 113 0.01 -3.79 12.76
CA PHE A 113 -1.45 -3.82 12.58
C PHE A 113 -2.17 -4.72 13.60
N GLU A 114 -1.56 -5.81 14.03
CA GLU A 114 -2.13 -6.66 15.11
C GLU A 114 -2.04 -5.97 16.47
N GLU A 115 -0.96 -5.24 16.75
CA GLU A 115 -0.81 -4.44 17.97
C GLU A 115 -1.86 -3.32 18.05
N ALA A 116 -2.12 -2.63 16.93
CA ALA A 116 -3.13 -1.58 16.85
C ALA A 116 -4.58 -2.09 16.73
N ARG A 117 -4.81 -3.40 16.67
CA ARG A 117 -6.13 -3.99 16.36
C ARG A 117 -7.22 -3.62 17.36
N LEU A 118 -6.85 -3.42 18.62
CA LEU A 118 -7.77 -3.11 19.71
C LEU A 118 -7.87 -1.61 20.00
N GLU A 119 -7.18 -0.77 19.23
CA GLU A 119 -7.25 0.66 19.39
C GLU A 119 -8.65 1.17 19.04
N LYS A 120 -9.21 2.01 19.93
CA LYS A 120 -10.57 2.55 19.82
C LYS A 120 -10.60 4.07 19.81
N ASP A 121 -9.50 4.72 20.21
CA ASP A 121 -9.42 6.17 20.20
C ASP A 121 -9.32 6.67 18.74
N PRO A 122 -10.33 7.43 18.25
CA PRO A 122 -10.32 7.94 16.89
C PRO A 122 -9.12 8.82 16.56
N GLU A 123 -8.57 9.55 17.54
CA GLU A 123 -7.39 10.39 17.30
C GLU A 123 -6.13 9.57 17.09
N VAL A 124 -5.95 8.52 17.90
CA VAL A 124 -4.82 7.60 17.76
C VAL A 124 -4.90 6.88 16.43
N ILE A 125 -6.07 6.34 16.06
CA ILE A 125 -6.28 5.68 14.77
C ILE A 125 -5.93 6.63 13.61
N THR A 126 -6.41 7.87 13.65
CA THR A 126 -6.14 8.85 12.61
C THR A 126 -4.64 9.15 12.50
N ARG A 127 -3.95 9.34 13.64
CA ARG A 127 -2.49 9.55 13.66
C ARG A 127 -1.73 8.36 13.07
N LEU A 128 -2.14 7.14 13.40
CA LEU A 128 -1.53 5.91 12.86
C LEU A 128 -1.73 5.80 11.35
N LEU A 129 -2.92 6.11 10.84
CA LEU A 129 -3.23 6.05 9.41
C LEU A 129 -2.43 7.08 8.61
N ILE A 130 -2.37 8.33 9.07
CA ILE A 130 -1.62 9.40 8.41
C ILE A 130 -0.11 9.08 8.46
N GLY A 131 0.42 8.81 9.66
CA GLY A 131 1.83 8.50 9.84
C GLY A 131 2.28 7.25 9.07
N GLY A 132 1.41 6.25 8.96
CA GLY A 132 1.66 5.06 8.15
C GLY A 132 1.75 5.38 6.65
N ARG A 133 0.86 6.22 6.12
CA ARG A 133 0.90 6.67 4.71
C ARG A 133 2.18 7.45 4.41
N ASP A 134 2.52 8.42 5.24
CA ASP A 134 3.73 9.23 5.08
C ASP A 134 4.99 8.36 5.12
N SER A 135 5.01 7.37 6.02
CA SER A 135 6.13 6.41 6.13
C SER A 135 6.27 5.56 4.87
N VAL A 136 5.16 5.10 4.29
CA VAL A 136 5.17 4.35 3.02
C VAL A 136 5.69 5.22 1.88
N GLN A 137 5.23 6.46 1.78
CA GLN A 137 5.67 7.39 0.74
C GLN A 137 7.18 7.65 0.86
N ALA A 138 7.67 7.98 2.06
CA ALA A 138 9.09 8.20 2.30
C ALA A 138 9.95 6.95 2.01
N ALA A 139 9.43 5.75 2.26
CA ALA A 139 10.11 4.50 1.92
C ALA A 139 10.20 4.29 0.40
N LEU A 140 9.15 4.62 -0.35
CA LEU A 140 9.13 4.57 -1.81
C LEU A 140 10.08 5.61 -2.43
N ASP A 141 10.18 6.80 -1.86
CA ASP A 141 11.12 7.82 -2.34
C ASP A 141 12.57 7.37 -2.17
N LYS A 142 12.90 6.77 -1.02
CA LYS A 142 14.22 6.16 -0.77
C LYS A 142 14.52 5.00 -1.71
N LEU A 143 13.50 4.21 -2.04
CA LEU A 143 13.60 3.12 -3.01
C LEU A 143 13.97 3.65 -4.40
N VAL A 144 13.28 4.70 -4.87
CA VAL A 144 13.56 5.34 -6.16
C VAL A 144 14.99 5.91 -6.19
N GLU A 145 15.42 6.54 -5.09
CA GLU A 145 16.78 7.05 -4.97
C GLU A 145 17.83 5.94 -5.06
N LYS A 146 17.60 4.80 -4.38
CA LYS A 146 18.48 3.63 -4.50
C LYS A 146 18.53 3.08 -5.92
N GLN A 147 17.41 3.05 -6.64
CA GLN A 147 17.38 2.62 -8.03
C GLN A 147 18.20 3.55 -8.94
N LYS A 148 18.09 4.87 -8.77
CA LYS A 148 18.91 5.84 -9.52
C LYS A 148 20.40 5.64 -9.28
N GLN A 149 20.80 5.39 -8.03
CA GLN A 149 22.20 5.15 -7.66
C GLN A 149 22.77 3.90 -8.35
N GLU A 150 22.03 2.79 -8.39
CA GLU A 150 22.50 1.58 -9.06
C GLU A 150 22.64 1.78 -10.57
N LEU A 151 21.68 2.45 -11.22
CA LEU A 151 21.77 2.78 -12.64
C LEU A 151 22.98 3.68 -12.97
N ALA A 152 23.28 4.66 -12.11
CA ALA A 152 24.44 5.53 -12.29
C ALA A 152 25.76 4.75 -12.15
N LYS A 153 25.85 3.80 -11.20
CA LYS A 153 27.02 2.92 -11.05
C LYS A 153 27.20 2.00 -12.27
N ASP A 154 26.12 1.41 -12.77
CA ASP A 154 26.16 0.57 -13.96
C ASP A 154 26.61 1.36 -15.20
N GLN A 155 26.22 2.62 -15.34
CA GLN A 155 26.71 3.50 -16.41
C GLN A 155 28.19 3.84 -16.26
N ALA A 156 28.64 4.17 -15.04
CA ALA A 156 30.05 4.48 -14.77
C ALA A 156 30.96 3.28 -15.06
N THR A 157 30.54 2.07 -14.69
CA THR A 157 31.30 0.84 -14.99
C THR A 157 31.38 0.53 -16.47
N ARG A 158 30.33 0.84 -17.26
CA ARG A 158 30.33 0.66 -18.73
C ARG A 158 31.17 1.69 -19.47
N ASN A 159 31.20 2.94 -19.02
CA ASN A 159 31.95 4.02 -19.68
C ASN A 159 33.45 4.00 -19.32
N GLY A 160 33.85 3.27 -18.27
CA GLY A 160 35.24 3.07 -17.86
C GLY A 160 35.90 1.80 -18.43
N GLN A 161 35.23 1.10 -19.36
CA GLN A 161 35.81 0.01 -20.18
C GLN A 161 36.06 0.51 -21.60
#